data_AF-A0A0K2RTY1-F1
#
_entry.id   AF-A0A0K2RTY1-F1
#
_cell.length_a   1.000
_cell.length_b   1.000
_cell.length_c   1.000
_cell.angle_alpha   90.00
_cell.angle_beta   90.00
_cell.angle_gamma   90.00
#
_symmetry.space_group_name_H-M   'P 1'
#
loop_
_entity.id
_entity.type
_entity.pdbx_description
1 polymer ?
#
loop_
_entity_poly.entity_id
_entity_poly.type
_entity_poly.pdbx_seq_one_letter_code
_entity_poly.pdbx_strand_id
1 'polypeptide(L)'
;MGFLTGLLGVGGGFLITPALTLFLGLRMKQAVGSSLAIIVINSVAGFSAHAAGFTIEWPTVLAFAIPAILGSLVAARLARRLKENHVRVSFAVLIFAVAAWVTASTVTA
;
A
#
# COMPACT_ATOMS: atom_id res chain seq x y z
N MET A 1 11.02 0.84 -13.90
CA MET A 1 10.19 0.64 -12.69
C MET A 1 9.46 1.90 -12.22
N GLY A 2 9.84 3.11 -12.65
CA GLY A 2 9.17 4.37 -12.24
C GLY A 2 7.83 4.69 -12.91
N PHE A 3 7.55 4.17 -14.11
CA PHE A 3 6.37 4.56 -14.89
C PHE A 3 5.05 4.10 -14.23
N LEU A 4 4.97 2.82 -13.86
CA LEU A 4 3.78 2.25 -13.19
C LEU A 4 3.65 2.70 -11.73
N THR A 5 4.76 2.95 -11.03
CA THR A 5 4.74 3.46 -9.65
C THR A 5 4.40 4.95 -9.60
N GLY A 6 4.76 5.73 -10.63
CA GLY A 6 4.45 7.14 -10.76
C GLY A 6 2.98 7.40 -11.17
N LEU A 7 2.39 6.54 -11.99
CA LEU A 7 1.00 6.69 -12.45
C LEU A 7 -0.04 6.58 -11.33
N LEU A 8 0.25 5.76 -10.31
CA LEU A 8 -0.67 5.50 -9.19
C LEU A 8 -0.26 6.23 -7.89
N GLY A 9 0.93 6.82 -7.82
CA GLY A 9 1.42 7.56 -6.64
C GLY A 9 1.65 6.73 -5.36
N VAL A 10 1.22 5.46 -5.31
CA VAL A 10 1.22 4.61 -4.10
C VAL A 10 2.45 3.69 -3.99
N GLY A 11 3.36 3.70 -4.97
CA GLY A 11 4.60 2.92 -4.90
C GLY A 11 4.39 1.41 -4.92
N GLY A 12 3.74 0.85 -5.96
CA GLY A 12 3.78 -0.57 -6.34
C GLY A 12 3.21 -1.63 -5.37
N GLY A 13 3.12 -1.35 -4.07
CA GLY A 13 2.75 -2.32 -3.02
C GLY A 13 1.31 -2.81 -3.11
N PHE A 14 0.42 -1.99 -3.67
CA PHE A 14 -0.96 -2.36 -3.98
C PHE A 14 -1.04 -3.56 -4.94
N LEU A 15 -0.08 -3.67 -5.88
CA LEU A 15 -0.02 -4.75 -6.86
C LEU A 15 0.72 -5.99 -6.36
N ILE A 16 1.60 -5.85 -5.36
CA ILE A 16 2.37 -6.97 -4.77
C ILE A 16 1.43 -7.98 -4.08
N THR A 17 0.40 -7.49 -3.39
CA THR A 17 -0.56 -8.35 -2.67
C THR A 17 -1.39 -9.26 -3.61
N PRO A 18 -2.04 -8.76 -4.68
CA PRO A 18 -2.72 -9.60 -5.66
C PRO A 18 -1.72 -10.47 -6.46
N ALA A 19 -0.53 -9.96 -6.80
CA ALA A 19 0.48 -10.76 -7.49
C ALA A 19 0.91 -11.99 -6.68
N LEU A 20 1.19 -11.83 -5.38
CA LEU A 20 1.58 -12.95 -4.52
C LEU A 20 0.44 -13.95 -4.29
N THR A 21 -0.81 -13.49 -4.27
CA THR A 21 -1.97 -14.41 -4.08
C THR A 21 -2.35 -15.14 -5.36
N LEU A 22 -2.27 -14.50 -6.53
CA LEU A 22 -2.54 -15.14 -7.81
C LEU A 22 -1.42 -16.10 -8.24
N PHE A 23 -0.16 -15.71 -8.07
CA PHE A 23 0.98 -16.50 -8.57
C PHE A 23 1.47 -17.55 -7.58
N LEU A 24 1.32 -17.33 -6.26
CA LEU A 24 1.89 -18.22 -5.22
C LEU A 24 0.82 -19.04 -4.47
N GLY A 25 -0.47 -18.79 -4.68
CA GLY A 25 -1.58 -19.56 -4.08
C GLY A 25 -1.66 -19.49 -2.55
N LEU A 26 -0.96 -18.53 -1.93
CA LEU A 26 -0.89 -18.39 -0.48
C LEU A 26 -2.22 -17.88 0.11
N ARG A 27 -2.56 -18.37 1.32
CA ARG A 27 -3.68 -17.84 2.11
C ARG A 27 -3.53 -16.33 2.26
N MET A 28 -4.61 -15.57 2.05
CA MET A 28 -4.61 -14.10 1.88
C MET A 28 -3.90 -13.39 3.04
N LYS A 29 -4.02 -13.93 4.26
CA LYS A 29 -3.34 -13.41 5.46
C LYS A 29 -1.80 -13.48 5.39
N GLN A 30 -1.23 -14.51 4.78
CA GLN A 30 0.23 -14.66 4.64
C GLN A 30 0.79 -13.76 3.53
N ALA A 31 0.05 -13.61 2.44
CA ALA A 31 0.43 -12.71 1.36
C ALA A 31 0.46 -11.25 1.83
N VAL A 32 -0.55 -10.80 2.58
CA VAL A 32 -0.58 -9.44 3.14
C VAL A 32 0.62 -9.20 4.08
N GLY A 33 0.95 -10.16 4.95
CA GLY A 33 2.09 -10.05 5.86
C GLY A 33 3.43 -9.95 5.12
N SER A 34 3.60 -10.74 4.06
CA SER A 34 4.81 -10.74 3.24
C SER A 34 4.95 -9.46 2.41
N SER A 35 3.86 -8.97 1.81
CA SER A 35 3.83 -7.67 1.12
C SER A 35 4.22 -6.53 2.06
N LEU A 36 3.71 -6.54 3.30
CA LEU A 36 4.00 -5.50 4.27
C LEU A 36 5.50 -5.44 4.61
N ALA A 37 6.15 -6.61 4.76
CA ALA A 37 7.60 -6.67 4.97
C ALA A 37 8.37 -6.07 3.79
N ILE A 38 7.98 -6.40 2.55
CA ILE A 38 8.61 -5.84 1.34
C ILE A 38 8.39 -4.31 1.27
N ILE A 39 7.19 -3.83 1.59
CA ILE A 39 6.88 -2.39 1.63
C ILE A 39 7.77 -1.67 2.64
N VAL A 40 7.93 -2.22 3.85
CA VAL A 40 8.79 -1.63 4.89
C VAL A 40 10.24 -1.54 4.40
N ILE A 41 10.78 -2.62 3.82
CA ILE A 41 12.16 -2.64 3.29
C ILE A 41 12.33 -1.58 2.19
N ASN A 42 11.40 -1.50 1.24
CA ASN A 42 11.44 -0.50 0.17
C ASN A 42 11.29 0.94 0.70
N SER A 43 10.43 1.17 1.69
CA SER A 43 10.28 2.48 2.33
C SER A 43 11.54 2.92 3.05
N VAL A 44 12.21 2.02 3.78
CA VAL A 44 13.48 2.32 4.47
C VAL A 44 14.57 2.62 3.45
N ALA A 45 14.69 1.80 2.40
CA ALA A 45 15.65 2.05 1.33
C ALA A 45 15.41 3.40 0.63
N GLY A 46 14.16 3.72 0.28
CA GLY A 46 13.78 4.99 -0.32
C GLY A 46 14.01 6.20 0.59
N PHE A 47 13.72 6.07 1.88
CA PHE A 47 14.01 7.10 2.88
C PHE A 47 15.51 7.32 3.03
N SER A 48 16.32 6.26 3.13
CA SER A 48 17.78 6.37 3.22
C SER A 48 18.40 7.04 1.99
N ALA A 49 17.85 6.78 0.80
CA ALA A 49 18.32 7.39 -0.44
C ALA A 49 17.97 8.90 -0.51
N HIS A 50 16.84 9.32 0.05
CA HIS A 50 16.42 10.74 0.08
C HIS A 50 17.02 11.52 1.26
N ALA A 51 17.28 10.86 2.39
CA ALA A 51 17.85 11.49 3.58
C ALA A 51 19.30 11.98 3.37
N ALA A 52 20.01 11.43 2.39
CA ALA A 52 21.40 11.79 2.10
C ALA A 52 21.57 13.14 1.36
N GLY A 53 20.50 13.73 0.79
CA GLY A 53 20.61 14.87 -0.13
C GLY A 53 19.80 16.14 0.21
N PHE A 54 18.88 16.10 1.17
CA PHE A 54 17.96 17.21 1.44
C PHE A 54 17.88 17.59 2.92
N THR A 55 17.70 18.89 3.20
CA THR A 55 17.36 19.41 4.53
C THR A 55 15.94 18.97 4.90
N ILE A 56 15.84 18.07 5.88
CA ILE A 56 14.57 17.51 6.32
C ILE A 56 13.92 18.46 7.34
N GLU A 57 12.77 19.02 6.99
CA GLU A 57 11.91 19.78 7.91
C GLU A 57 11.20 18.80 8.87
N TRP A 58 11.89 18.46 9.97
CA TRP A 58 11.40 17.55 11.01
C TRP A 58 9.98 17.83 11.53
N PRO A 59 9.51 19.08 11.68
CA PRO A 59 8.14 19.34 12.13
C PRO A 59 7.08 18.77 11.19
N THR A 60 7.26 18.93 9.88
CA THR A 60 6.34 18.40 8.87
C THR A 60 6.42 16.88 8.83
N VAL A 61 7.64 16.32 8.88
CA VAL A 61 7.81 14.86 8.90
C VAL A 61 7.10 14.25 10.11
N LEU A 62 7.25 14.82 11.30
CA LEU A 62 6.59 14.34 12.50
C LEU A 62 5.07 14.52 12.45
N ALA A 63 4.59 15.64 11.91
CA ALA A 63 3.16 15.92 11.75
C ALA A 63 2.46 14.88 10.85
N PHE A 64 3.14 14.31 9.86
CA PHE A 64 2.61 13.22 9.05
C PHE A 64 2.92 11.83 9.64
N ALA A 65 4.12 11.62 10.18
CA ALA A 65 4.57 10.32 10.68
C ALA A 65 3.76 9.87 11.90
N ILE A 66 3.48 10.76 12.85
CA ILE A 66 2.75 10.43 14.08
C ILE A 66 1.34 9.88 13.77
N PRO A 67 0.46 10.62 13.05
CA PRO A 67 -0.86 10.11 12.72
C PRO A 67 -0.80 8.90 11.78
N ALA A 68 0.18 8.80 10.88
CA ALA A 68 0.36 7.62 10.04
C ALA A 68 0.72 6.37 10.87
N ILE A 69 1.62 6.48 11.84
CA ILE A 69 2.00 5.39 12.75
C ILE A 69 0.80 4.98 13.60
N LEU A 70 0.11 5.94 14.22
CA LEU A 70 -1.06 5.66 15.05
C LEU A 70 -2.19 5.02 14.23
N GLY A 71 -2.49 5.58 13.06
CA GLY A 71 -3.49 5.05 12.13
C GLY A 71 -3.16 3.64 11.68
N SER A 72 -1.89 3.39 11.31
CA SER A 72 -1.41 2.06 10.92
C SER A 72 -1.53 1.04 12.06
N LEU A 73 -1.19 1.44 13.29
CA LEU A 73 -1.27 0.55 14.45
C LEU A 73 -2.73 0.17 14.77
N VAL A 74 -3.64 1.15 14.72
CA VAL A 74 -5.08 0.95 14.92
C VAL A 74 -5.65 0.08 13.81
N ALA A 75 -5.33 0.39 12.55
CA ALA A 75 -5.75 -0.37 11.38
C ALA A 75 -5.24 -1.82 11.43
N ALA A 76 -3.98 -2.05 11.79
CA ALA A 76 -3.42 -3.39 11.94
C ALA A 76 -4.13 -4.19 13.03
N ARG A 77 -4.48 -3.54 14.14
CA ARG A 77 -5.21 -4.19 15.24
C ARG A 77 -6.64 -4.54 14.85
N LEU A 78 -7.31 -3.67 14.10
CA LEU A 78 -8.65 -3.91 13.58
C LEU A 78 -8.64 -4.99 12.49
N ALA A 79 -7.64 -4.97 11.60
CA ALA A 79 -7.47 -5.95 10.52
C ALA A 79 -7.30 -7.39 11.04
N ARG A 80 -6.64 -7.58 12.19
CA ARG A 80 -6.52 -8.90 12.82
C ARG A 80 -7.85 -9.49 13.28
N ARG A 81 -8.86 -8.66 13.56
CA ARG A 81 -10.21 -9.10 13.96
C ARG A 81 -11.11 -9.42 12.77
N LEU A 82 -10.72 -9.05 11.55
CA LEU A 82 -11.50 -9.32 10.35
C LEU A 82 -11.30 -10.78 9.90
N LYS A 83 -12.43 -11.44 9.58
CA LYS A 83 -12.39 -12.77 8.93
C LYS A 83 -11.79 -12.62 7.53
N GLU A 84 -11.01 -13.61 7.11
CA GLU A 84 -10.29 -13.61 5.83
C GLU A 84 -11.20 -13.30 4.62
N ASN A 85 -12.45 -13.77 4.67
CA ASN A 85 -13.43 -13.54 3.62
C ASN A 85 -13.84 -12.05 3.50
N HIS A 86 -13.92 -11.31 4.60
CA HIS A 86 -14.27 -9.88 4.56
C HIS A 86 -13.13 -9.07 3.95
N VAL A 87 -11.88 -9.37 4.32
CA VAL A 87 -10.70 -8.70 3.75
C VAL A 87 -10.64 -8.93 2.23
N ARG A 88 -10.90 -10.17 1.79
CA ARG A 88 -10.94 -10.52 0.36
C ARG A 88 -12.03 -9.77 -0.40
N VAL A 89 -13.25 -9.72 0.13
CA VAL A 89 -14.38 -9.03 -0.51
C VAL A 89 -14.15 -7.53 -0.55
N SER A 90 -13.71 -6.90 0.55
CA SER A 90 -13.40 -5.48 0.56
C SER A 90 -12.31 -5.10 -0.43
N PHE A 91 -11.27 -5.93 -0.57
CA PHE A 91 -10.21 -5.70 -1.56
C PHE A 91 -10.72 -5.85 -3.00
N ALA A 92 -11.55 -6.86 -3.27
CA ALA A 92 -12.17 -7.03 -4.59
C ALA A 92 -13.07 -5.84 -4.97
N VAL A 93 -13.89 -5.36 -4.02
CA VAL A 93 -14.74 -4.17 -4.21
C VAL A 93 -13.89 -2.94 -4.50
N LEU A 94 -12.80 -2.73 -3.76
CA LEU A 94 -11.87 -1.62 -3.97
C LEU A 94 -11.27 -1.66 -5.39
N ILE A 95 -10.78 -2.81 -5.85
CA ILE A 95 -10.24 -2.96 -7.21
C ILE A 95 -11.30 -2.64 -8.25
N PHE A 96 -12.52 -3.16 -8.12
CA PHE A 96 -13.60 -2.88 -9.06
C PHE A 96 -13.97 -1.39 -9.09
N ALA A 97 -14.00 -0.73 -7.93
CA ALA A 97 -14.26 0.70 -7.85
C ALA A 97 -13.15 1.52 -8.53
N VAL A 98 -11.88 1.18 -8.29
CA VAL A 98 -10.73 1.83 -8.94
C VAL A 98 -10.76 1.59 -10.44
N ALA A 99 -11.03 0.36 -10.88
CA ALA A 99 -11.15 0.02 -12.29
C ALA A 99 -12.24 0.86 -12.95
N ALA A 100 -13.44 0.90 -12.36
CA ALA A 100 -14.55 1.71 -12.88
C ALA A 100 -14.21 3.20 -12.96
N TRP A 101 -13.55 3.75 -11.93
CA TRP A 101 -13.08 5.14 -11.92
C TRP A 101 -12.08 5.41 -13.03
N VAL A 102 -11.08 4.53 -13.20
CA VAL A 102 -10.07 4.67 -14.25
C VAL A 102 -10.75 4.64 -15.61
N THR A 103 -11.62 3.65 -15.87
CA THR A 103 -12.34 3.56 -17.16
C THR A 103 -13.17 4.81 -17.42
N ALA A 104 -13.86 5.34 -16.41
CA ALA A 104 -14.62 6.59 -16.52
C ALA A 104 -13.70 7.78 -16.81
N SER A 105 -12.57 7.89 -16.13
CA SER A 105 -11.59 8.96 -16.35
C SER A 105 -10.94 8.89 -17.73
N THR A 106 -10.70 7.70 -18.26
CA THR A 106 -10.14 7.49 -19.61
C THR A 106 -11.15 7.71 -20.73
N VAL A 107 -12.45 7.61 -20.44
CA VAL A 107 -13.52 7.91 -21.42
C VAL A 107 -13.87 9.40 -21.43
N THR A 108 -13.56 10.12 -20.35
CA THR A 108 -13.85 11.56 -20.21
C THR A 108 -12.65 12.46 -20.57
N ALA A 109 -11.47 11.86 -20.80
CA ALA A 109 -10.24 12.54 -21.25
C ALA A 109 -10.07 12.42 -22.77
#